data_AF-A0A5Y9FN49-F1
#
_entry.id   AF-A0A5Y9FN49-F1
#
_cell.length_a   1.000
_cell.length_b   1.000
_cell.length_c   1.000
_cell.angle_alpha   90.00
_cell.angle_beta   90.00
_cell.angle_gamma   90.00
#
_symmetry.space_group_name_H-M   'P 1'
#
loop_
_entity.id
_entity.type
_entity.pdbx_description
1 polymer ?
#
loop_
_entity_poly.entity_id
_entity_poly.type
_entity_poly.pdbx_seq_one_letter_code
_entity_poly.pdbx_strand_id
1 'polypeptide(L)'
;MSETYKIYTPNGIAVKVDKETNKIYFVESLDSHPPAKGNYTEEYSKALFEAHNIKRNSPYKDYKPQYLDPNFYTGQSSTLLEFKEWQSIYLKDPIKGAIAPWTKAEKAYYKSLKT
;
A
#
# COMPACT_ATOMS: atom_id res chain seq x y z
N MET A 1 -16.24 28.71 -19.74
CA MET A 1 -15.21 27.92 -19.03
C MET A 1 -15.64 26.48 -19.13
N SER A 2 -14.76 25.56 -19.53
CA SER A 2 -15.08 24.14 -19.51
C SER A 2 -15.19 23.64 -18.07
N GLU A 3 -16.14 22.73 -17.83
CA GLU A 3 -16.26 22.10 -16.52
C GLU A 3 -15.07 21.18 -16.27
N THR A 4 -14.55 21.21 -15.04
CA THR A 4 -13.41 20.35 -14.65
C THR A 4 -13.74 19.54 -13.41
N TYR A 5 -13.10 18.38 -13.27
CA TYR A 5 -13.11 17.57 -12.05
C TYR A 5 -11.69 17.28 -11.58
N LYS A 6 -11.54 16.80 -10.34
CA LYS A 6 -10.23 16.50 -9.74
C LYS A 6 -10.03 15.00 -9.61
N ILE A 7 -8.84 14.52 -9.98
CA ILE A 7 -8.36 13.18 -9.67
C ILE A 7 -7.23 13.32 -8.65
N TYR A 8 -7.31 12.57 -7.54
CA TYR A 8 -6.26 12.52 -6.52
C TYR A 8 -5.35 11.33 -6.77
N THR A 9 -4.07 11.60 -7.05
CA THR A 9 -3.03 10.59 -7.29
C THR A 9 -2.53 9.97 -5.98
N PRO A 10 -1.85 8.80 -6.02
CA PRO A 10 -1.35 8.13 -4.81
C PRO A 10 -0.39 8.97 -3.95
N ASN A 11 0.35 9.89 -4.55
CA ASN A 11 1.23 10.84 -3.84
C ASN A 11 0.48 12.08 -3.29
N GLY A 12 -0.86 12.09 -3.31
CA GLY A 12 -1.68 13.16 -2.72
C GLY A 12 -1.88 14.39 -3.62
N ILE A 13 -1.29 14.42 -4.82
CA ILE A 13 -1.45 15.54 -5.76
C ILE A 13 -2.83 15.46 -6.42
N ALA A 14 -3.53 16.59 -6.49
CA ALA A 14 -4.76 16.70 -7.25
C ALA A 14 -4.45 17.19 -8.67
N VAL A 15 -4.84 16.42 -9.69
CA VAL A 15 -4.84 16.88 -11.08
C VAL A 15 -6.22 17.34 -11.49
N LYS A 16 -6.30 18.38 -12.32
CA LYS A 16 -7.57 18.93 -12.80
C LYS A 16 -7.80 18.42 -14.22
N VAL A 17 -8.97 17.85 -14.49
CA VAL A 17 -9.29 17.22 -15.77
C VAL A 17 -10.48 17.93 -16.40
N ASP A 18 -10.34 18.30 -17.66
CA ASP A 18 -11.42 18.81 -18.49
C ASP A 18 -12.46 17.70 -18.77
N LYS A 19 -13.75 17.95 -18.44
CA LYS A 19 -14.80 16.93 -18.58
C LYS A 19 -15.07 16.51 -20.03
N GLU A 20 -14.88 17.41 -21.00
CA GLU A 20 -15.23 17.17 -22.40
C GLU A 20 -14.07 16.55 -23.18
N THR A 21 -12.86 17.05 -22.93
CA THR A 21 -11.67 16.70 -23.72
C THR A 21 -10.74 15.71 -23.03
N ASN A 22 -10.98 15.37 -21.75
CA ASN A 22 -10.08 14.58 -20.90
C ASN A 22 -8.65 15.13 -20.81
N LYS A 23 -8.45 16.42 -21.11
CA LYS A 23 -7.15 17.08 -20.97
C LYS A 23 -6.84 17.26 -19.49
N ILE A 24 -5.64 16.82 -19.10
CA ILE A 24 -5.13 16.97 -17.75
C ILE A 24 -4.39 18.31 -17.65
N TYR A 25 -4.88 19.18 -16.78
CA TYR A 25 -4.18 20.37 -16.33
C TYR A 25 -3.46 20.03 -15.03
N PHE A 26 -2.12 20.12 -15.08
CA PHE A 26 -1.32 20.18 -13.87
C PHE A 26 -1.70 21.45 -13.14
N VAL A 27 -2.40 21.29 -12.01
CA VAL A 27 -2.65 22.40 -11.10
C VAL A 27 -1.27 22.91 -10.71
N GLU A 28 -1.03 24.22 -10.87
CA GLU A 28 0.13 24.87 -10.28
C GLU A 28 0.27 24.37 -8.85
N SER A 29 1.43 23.78 -8.57
CA SER A 29 1.69 23.27 -7.24
C SER A 29 1.48 24.41 -6.24
N LEU A 30 0.85 24.14 -5.10
CA LEU A 30 0.77 25.08 -3.98
C LEU A 30 2.17 25.39 -3.39
N ASP A 31 3.18 24.66 -3.82
CA ASP A 31 4.58 24.92 -3.53
C ASP A 31 5.10 26.07 -4.40
N SER A 32 5.85 26.99 -3.77
CA SER A 32 6.56 28.10 -4.43
C SER A 32 7.61 27.61 -5.45
N HIS A 33 7.94 26.32 -5.42
CA HIS A 33 8.86 25.64 -6.32
C HIS A 33 8.14 24.43 -6.95
N PRO A 34 7.25 24.66 -7.93
CA PRO A 34 6.55 23.56 -8.56
C PRO A 34 7.56 22.57 -9.15
N PRO A 35 7.37 21.25 -8.96
CA PRO A 35 8.21 20.27 -9.63
C PRO A 35 8.16 20.55 -11.13
N ALA A 36 9.33 20.51 -11.79
CA ALA A 36 9.42 20.76 -13.21
C ALA A 36 8.35 19.94 -13.94
N LYS A 37 7.55 20.59 -14.81
CA LYS A 37 6.58 19.90 -15.65
C LYS A 37 7.37 18.92 -16.52
N GLY A 38 7.45 17.66 -16.10
CA GLY A 38 8.06 16.60 -16.89
C GLY A 38 7.28 16.41 -18.19
N ASN A 39 7.89 15.76 -19.17
CA ASN A 39 7.23 15.45 -20.44
C ASN A 39 6.11 14.42 -20.21
N TYR A 40 4.90 14.90 -19.92
CA TYR A 40 3.71 14.06 -19.83
C TYR A 40 3.28 13.65 -21.24
N THR A 41 3.20 12.34 -21.45
CA THR A 41 2.75 11.73 -22.71
C THR A 41 1.30 11.28 -22.60
N GLU A 42 0.74 10.88 -23.74
CA GLU A 42 -0.61 10.31 -23.82
C GLU A 42 -0.73 9.03 -22.97
N GLU A 43 0.32 8.20 -22.94
CA GLU A 43 0.38 6.95 -22.17
C GLU A 43 0.26 7.20 -20.66
N TYR A 44 0.95 8.22 -20.13
CA TYR A 44 0.80 8.59 -18.72
C TYR A 44 -0.64 9.02 -18.39
N SER A 45 -1.29 9.71 -19.31
CA SER A 45 -2.70 10.12 -19.15
C SER A 45 -3.63 8.91 -19.16
N LYS A 46 -3.44 7.97 -20.09
CA LYS A 46 -4.19 6.70 -20.14
C LYS A 46 -4.03 5.90 -18.85
N ALA A 47 -2.80 5.71 -18.38
CA ALA A 47 -2.51 5.00 -17.14
C ALA A 47 -3.18 5.65 -15.94
N LEU A 48 -3.21 6.99 -15.87
CA LEU A 48 -3.89 7.70 -14.79
C LEU A 48 -5.41 7.46 -14.80
N PHE A 49 -6.04 7.56 -15.97
CA PHE A 49 -7.47 7.32 -16.10
C PHE A 49 -7.86 5.87 -15.80
N GLU A 50 -7.05 4.92 -16.26
CA GLU A 50 -7.24 3.50 -15.97
C GLU A 50 -7.12 3.22 -14.47
N ALA A 51 -6.05 3.71 -13.83
CA ALA A 51 -5.87 3.57 -12.38
C ALA A 51 -7.01 4.21 -11.58
N HIS A 52 -7.47 5.41 -12.00
CA HIS A 52 -8.62 6.06 -11.39
C HIS A 52 -9.89 5.22 -11.54
N ASN A 53 -10.15 4.67 -12.73
CA ASN A 53 -11.29 3.81 -13.00
C ASN A 53 -11.26 2.53 -12.15
N ILE A 54 -10.11 1.85 -12.09
CA ILE A 54 -9.90 0.67 -11.25
C ILE A 54 -10.17 1.02 -9.78
N LYS A 55 -9.63 2.13 -9.28
CA LYS A 55 -9.82 2.53 -7.88
C LYS A 55 -11.29 2.83 -7.55
N ARG A 56 -12.02 3.48 -8.46
CA ARG A 56 -13.45 3.82 -8.26
C ARG A 56 -14.37 2.61 -8.35
N ASN A 57 -14.00 1.62 -9.16
CA ASN A 57 -14.81 0.43 -9.42
C ASN A 57 -14.28 -0.84 -8.75
N SER A 58 -13.25 -0.73 -7.91
CA SER A 58 -12.71 -1.85 -7.16
C SER A 58 -13.79 -2.46 -6.24
N PRO A 59 -13.87 -3.79 -6.11
CA PRO A 59 -14.73 -4.41 -5.11
C PRO A 59 -14.35 -4.01 -3.68
N TYR A 60 -13.14 -3.49 -3.48
CA TYR A 60 -12.61 -3.03 -2.20
C TYR A 60 -12.60 -1.50 -2.06
N LYS A 61 -13.32 -0.75 -2.92
CA LYS A 61 -13.33 0.73 -2.88
C LYS A 61 -13.76 1.30 -1.52
N ASP A 62 -14.60 0.58 -0.78
CA ASP A 62 -15.15 0.95 0.53
C ASP A 62 -14.48 0.16 1.68
N TYR A 63 -13.40 -0.58 1.39
CA TYR A 63 -12.68 -1.33 2.40
C TYR A 63 -12.10 -0.40 3.46
N LYS A 64 -12.50 -0.63 4.71
CA LYS A 64 -11.90 0.03 5.88
C LYS A 64 -10.94 -0.97 6.52
N PRO A 65 -9.63 -0.68 6.57
CA PRO A 65 -8.70 -1.56 7.27
C PRO A 65 -9.10 -1.63 8.75
N GLN A 66 -9.24 -2.85 9.25
CA GLN A 66 -9.36 -3.10 10.68
C GLN A 66 -7.95 -3.07 11.26
N TYR A 67 -7.66 -2.05 12.06
CA TYR A 67 -6.38 -1.96 12.77
C TYR A 67 -6.45 -2.73 14.08
N LEU A 68 -5.28 -3.22 14.53
CA LEU A 68 -5.15 -3.80 15.86
C LEU A 68 -5.43 -2.72 16.91
N ASP A 69 -6.41 -2.97 17.76
CA ASP A 69 -6.67 -2.20 18.96
C ASP A 69 -6.04 -2.97 20.13
N PRO A 70 -5.02 -2.42 20.81
CA PRO A 70 -4.34 -3.09 21.89
C PRO A 70 -5.16 -3.14 23.21
N ASN A 71 -6.31 -2.48 23.27
CA ASN A 71 -7.11 -2.38 24.49
C ASN A 71 -8.28 -3.37 24.54
N PHE A 72 -8.75 -3.64 25.76
CA PHE A 72 -9.96 -4.41 26.00
C PHE A 72 -11.09 -3.48 26.46
N TYR A 73 -12.26 -3.65 25.84
CA TYR A 73 -13.48 -2.96 26.26
C TYR A 73 -14.52 -4.02 26.64
N THR A 74 -15.09 -3.88 27.83
CA THR A 74 -16.07 -4.82 28.36
C THR A 74 -17.28 -4.91 27.44
N GLY A 75 -17.62 -6.13 27.01
CA GLY A 75 -18.78 -6.40 26.14
C GLY A 75 -18.55 -6.16 24.64
N GLN A 76 -17.32 -5.92 24.20
CA GLN A 76 -16.97 -5.74 22.78
C GLN A 76 -16.00 -6.83 22.30
N SER A 77 -16.04 -7.13 21.00
CA SER A 77 -15.02 -7.97 20.36
C SER A 77 -13.67 -7.26 20.37
N SER A 78 -12.59 -8.02 20.50
CA SER A 78 -11.22 -7.48 20.60
C SER A 78 -10.36 -8.04 19.48
N THR A 79 -9.81 -7.15 18.66
CA THR A 79 -8.82 -7.49 17.62
C THR A 79 -7.52 -8.02 18.22
N LEU A 80 -7.22 -7.68 19.48
CA LEU A 80 -6.08 -8.23 20.20
C LEU A 80 -6.22 -9.73 20.47
N LEU A 81 -7.43 -10.23 20.70
CA LEU A 81 -7.65 -11.66 20.95
C LEU A 81 -7.44 -12.47 19.66
N GLU A 82 -8.06 -12.04 18.56
CA GLU A 82 -7.86 -12.61 17.23
C GLU A 82 -6.39 -12.58 16.81
N PHE A 83 -5.72 -11.44 17.03
CA PHE A 83 -4.29 -11.31 16.75
C PHE A 83 -3.43 -12.28 17.58
N LYS A 84 -3.69 -12.42 18.88
CA LYS A 84 -2.95 -13.35 19.75
C LYS A 84 -3.15 -14.80 19.34
N GLU A 85 -4.36 -15.19 18.94
CA GLU A 85 -4.64 -16.53 18.44
C GLU A 85 -3.83 -16.80 17.17
N TRP A 86 -3.90 -15.88 16.19
CA TRP A 86 -3.08 -15.96 14.97
C TRP A 86 -1.58 -16.00 15.29
N GLN A 87 -1.09 -15.11 16.16
CA GLN A 87 0.31 -15.06 16.60
C GLN A 87 0.73 -16.38 17.24
N SER A 88 -0.14 -16.99 18.05
CA SER A 88 0.15 -18.26 18.71
C SER A 88 0.28 -19.42 17.72
N ILE A 89 -0.31 -19.33 16.53
CA ILE A 89 -0.20 -20.35 15.48
C ILE A 89 1.05 -20.11 14.63
N TYR A 90 1.28 -18.87 14.21
CA TYR A 90 2.23 -18.54 13.14
C TYR A 90 3.54 -17.93 13.61
N LEU A 91 3.57 -17.33 14.80
CA LEU A 91 4.74 -16.67 15.39
C LEU A 91 5.21 -17.38 16.65
N LYS A 92 5.01 -18.71 16.74
CA LYS A 92 5.68 -19.50 17.78
C LYS A 92 7.18 -19.34 17.60
N ASP A 93 7.88 -19.00 18.67
CA ASP A 93 9.34 -19.08 18.68
C ASP A 93 9.76 -20.46 18.19
N PRO A 94 10.76 -20.57 17.30
CA PRO A 94 11.34 -21.86 17.01
C PRO A 94 11.79 -22.48 18.33
N ILE A 95 11.56 -23.78 18.50
CA ILE A 95 11.95 -24.51 19.72
C ILE A 95 13.40 -24.12 20.04
N LYS A 96 13.72 -23.70 21.28
CA LYS A 96 15.09 -23.30 21.64
C LYS A 96 16.08 -24.42 21.26
N GLY A 97 16.99 -24.13 20.34
CA GLY A 97 17.93 -25.11 19.76
C GLY A 97 17.54 -25.67 18.39
N ALA A 98 16.35 -25.36 17.88
CA ALA A 98 15.95 -25.61 16.51
C ALA A 98 16.67 -24.61 15.60
N ILE A 99 17.77 -25.07 15.00
CA ILE A 99 18.27 -24.48 13.76
C ILE A 99 17.08 -24.54 12.78
N ALA A 100 16.71 -23.41 12.17
CA ALA A 100 15.75 -23.39 11.05
C ALA A 100 16.07 -24.57 10.11
N PRO A 101 15.10 -25.19 9.41
CA PRO A 101 15.34 -26.42 8.65
C PRO A 101 16.35 -26.18 7.52
N TRP A 102 17.63 -26.20 7.86
CA TRP A 102 18.75 -26.03 6.96
C TRP A 102 18.90 -27.34 6.21
N THR A 103 19.03 -27.21 4.90
CA THR A 103 19.48 -28.29 4.03
C THR A 103 20.83 -28.83 4.53
N LYS A 104 21.18 -30.05 4.10
CA LYS A 104 22.47 -30.68 4.45
C LYS A 104 23.66 -29.79 4.06
N ALA A 105 23.54 -29.04 2.96
CA ALA A 105 24.56 -28.13 2.46
C ALA A 105 24.74 -26.90 3.38
N GLU A 106 23.64 -26.27 3.78
CA GLU A 106 23.66 -25.10 4.69
C GLU A 106 24.24 -25.47 6.06
N LYS A 107 23.91 -26.66 6.59
CA LYS A 107 24.51 -27.16 7.84
C LYS A 107 26.02 -27.40 7.70
N ALA A 108 26.47 -27.91 6.56
CA ALA A 108 27.89 -28.14 6.32
C ALA A 108 28.66 -26.82 6.21
N TYR A 109 28.10 -25.84 5.48
CA TYR A 109 28.68 -24.52 5.33
C TYR A 109 28.80 -23.76 6.66
N TYR A 110 27.76 -23.77 7.50
CA TYR A 110 27.85 -23.14 8.82
C TYR A 110 28.94 -23.75 9.70
N LYS A 111 29.12 -25.08 9.63
CA LYS A 111 30.17 -25.78 10.38
C LYS A 111 31.57 -25.40 9.90
N SER A 112 31.79 -25.20 8.59
CA SER A 112 33.10 -24.80 8.10
C SER A 112 33.53 -23.41 8.58
N LEU A 113 32.57 -22.50 8.79
CA LEU A 113 32.85 -21.13 9.27
C LEU A 113 33.26 -21.03 10.75
N LYS A 114 33.05 -22.09 11.55
CA LYS A 114 33.44 -22.13 12.97
C LYS A 114 34.81 -22.73 13.23
N THR A 115 35.51 -23.11 12.17
CA THR A 115 36.87 -23.67 12.18
C THR A 115 37.86 -22.56 11.85
#